data_AF-A0A940PFB1-F1
#
_entry.id   AF-A0A940PFB1-F1
#
_cell.length_a   1.000
_cell.length_b   1.000
_cell.length_c   1.000
_cell.angle_alpha   90.00
_cell.angle_beta   90.00
_cell.angle_gamma   90.00
#
_symmetry.space_group_name_H-M   'P 1'
#
loop_
_entity.id
_entity.type
_entity.pdbx_description
1 polymer ?
#
loop_
_entity_poly.entity_id
_entity_poly.type
_entity_poly.pdbx_seq_one_letter_code
_entity_poly.pdbx_strand_id
1 'polypeptide(L)'
;MLLPKPLLIAVVVTLVLFLTVIGVGFRKDGAQIVHATSWDRVKAYQYGKTPGLKRAEELGLTRSFHIKVPVPETDLFLSLYEVWYNQEHVYFFYSFERTEGSFGKHLKDREAPVLSFQATLPGNTENAPDQESYSLNWPPWEGAQHQGKYHQRSAISPFLEKDRKALVSRIKEIVLRQVSVRWGEHTYPVPELRLPMNVDMNSEQIVKVSLNHSHSILERRIHYERLDLGTSMNHLYFRFLTVGDSETLLGVSGRVLTDGGEERRFYGEYGPETDGGGRLSAAFPPFDSHPAGVSIILETVRLMDRNNRLQFQLNAREFKDYIRKQDDTYDQEKHSKLAALENTHVYLKGLYYDQRGIHFTIVYEEKKWPKKPFIRLLAHTPNSPSQASNDERLPMLVTAVNERGEPGRFGQRGSGGRTFGMFVDRTFIDSSEHMDITIGNLVKEIVGEWKVHTAVPGP
;
A
#
# COMPACT_ATOMS: atom_id res chain seq x y z
N MET A 1 45.63 13.28 19.99
CA MET A 1 46.30 14.31 19.17
C MET A 1 45.22 15.23 18.64
N LEU A 2 45.08 16.43 19.22
CA LEU A 2 44.02 17.37 18.82
C LEU A 2 44.45 18.05 17.51
N LEU A 3 43.57 18.01 16.51
CA LEU A 3 43.79 18.72 15.25
C LEU A 3 44.02 20.21 15.52
N PRO A 4 44.99 20.87 14.85
CA PRO A 4 45.19 22.31 14.99
C PRO A 4 43.89 23.03 14.62
N LYS A 5 43.48 23.99 15.47
CA LYS A 5 42.24 24.76 15.33
C LYS A 5 41.88 25.21 13.89
N PRO A 6 42.82 25.69 13.05
CA PRO A 6 42.48 26.07 11.67
C PRO A 6 42.04 24.89 10.79
N LEU A 7 42.56 23.68 11.01
CA LEU A 7 42.17 22.49 10.25
C LEU A 7 40.77 22.00 10.66
N LEU A 8 40.43 22.10 11.95
CA LEU A 8 39.11 21.76 12.46
C LEU A 8 38.03 22.68 11.84
N ILE A 9 38.32 23.98 11.74
CA ILE A 9 37.43 24.96 11.12
C ILE A 9 37.25 24.65 9.63
N ALA A 10 38.32 24.33 8.90
CA ALA A 10 38.23 23.97 7.48
C ALA A 10 37.39 22.70 7.24
N VAL A 11 37.54 21.67 8.09
CA VAL A 11 36.75 20.43 8.00
C VAL A 11 35.28 20.71 8.30
N VAL A 12 34.97 21.49 9.34
CA VAL A 12 33.59 21.84 9.69
C VAL A 12 32.94 22.70 8.60
N VAL A 13 33.64 23.67 8.04
CA VAL A 13 33.12 24.51 6.95
C VAL A 13 32.89 23.68 5.69
N THR A 14 33.80 22.77 5.36
CA THR A 14 33.63 21.87 4.20
C THR A 14 32.49 20.88 4.42
N LEU A 15 32.33 20.34 5.62
CA LEU A 15 31.23 19.44 5.98
C LEU A 15 29.89 20.18 5.96
N VAL A 16 29.84 21.43 6.46
CA VAL A 16 28.63 22.26 6.44
C VAL A 16 28.28 22.66 5.01
N LEU A 17 29.26 23.00 4.17
CA LEU A 17 29.08 23.26 2.73
C LEU A 17 28.62 22.02 1.98
N PHE A 18 29.20 20.85 2.28
CA PHE A 18 28.79 19.58 1.68
C PHE A 18 27.37 19.19 2.11
N LEU A 19 27.03 19.38 3.40
CA LEU A 19 25.68 19.18 3.94
C LEU A 19 24.69 20.24 3.43
N THR A 20 25.11 21.45 3.08
CA THR A 20 24.22 22.42 2.40
C THR A 20 24.07 22.11 0.92
N VAL A 21 25.09 21.62 0.21
CA VAL A 21 24.95 21.19 -1.19
C VAL A 21 24.04 19.95 -1.31
N ILE A 22 24.10 19.03 -0.34
CA ILE A 22 23.21 17.87 -0.26
C ILE A 22 21.84 18.26 0.32
N GLY A 23 21.79 19.11 1.35
CA GLY A 23 20.57 19.54 2.04
C GLY A 23 19.76 20.64 1.36
N VAL A 24 20.30 21.30 0.32
CA VAL A 24 19.53 22.15 -0.61
C VAL A 24 18.76 21.32 -1.64
N GLY A 25 18.91 19.99 -1.62
CA GLY A 25 18.03 19.06 -2.33
C GLY A 25 16.66 18.97 -1.66
N PHE A 26 15.66 19.56 -2.30
CA PHE A 26 14.23 19.50 -1.96
C PHE A 26 13.82 20.33 -0.74
N ARG A 27 13.68 21.65 -0.94
CA ARG A 27 12.57 22.34 -0.27
C ARG A 27 11.30 21.55 -0.58
N LYS A 28 10.57 21.13 0.46
CA LYS A 28 9.15 20.74 0.39
C LYS A 28 8.27 21.97 0.07
N ASP A 29 8.71 22.81 -0.86
CA ASP A 29 7.80 23.73 -1.52
C ASP A 29 6.93 22.84 -2.40
N GLY A 30 5.61 23.03 -2.40
CA GLY A 30 4.64 22.26 -3.20
C GLY A 30 4.80 22.40 -4.72
N ALA A 31 6.01 22.64 -5.21
CA ALA A 31 6.38 22.61 -6.61
C ALA A 31 6.30 21.17 -7.10
N GLN A 32 5.20 20.88 -7.79
CA GLN A 32 4.95 19.60 -8.45
C GLN A 32 5.97 19.34 -9.59
N ILE A 33 6.69 20.36 -10.07
CA ILE A 33 7.65 20.22 -11.17
C ILE A 33 9.05 20.64 -10.73
N VAL A 34 9.99 19.72 -10.87
CA VAL A 34 11.39 19.91 -10.50
C VAL A 34 12.18 20.41 -11.71
N HIS A 35 12.81 21.58 -11.59
CA HIS A 35 13.77 22.03 -12.59
C HIS A 35 15.13 21.39 -12.34
N ALA A 36 15.53 20.51 -13.26
CA ALA A 36 16.79 19.81 -13.22
C ALA A 36 17.82 20.54 -14.10
N THR A 37 18.98 20.85 -13.52
CA THR A 37 20.11 21.48 -14.23
C THR A 37 20.96 20.49 -15.02
N SER A 38 20.72 19.19 -14.83
CA SER A 38 21.44 18.10 -15.50
C SER A 38 20.55 16.86 -15.62
N TRP A 39 20.96 15.94 -16.49
CA TRP A 39 20.32 14.62 -16.61
C TRP A 39 20.40 13.83 -15.30
N ASP A 40 21.52 13.88 -14.58
CA ASP A 40 21.68 13.21 -13.28
C ASP A 40 20.63 13.65 -12.26
N ARG A 41 20.21 14.94 -12.31
CA ARG A 41 19.13 15.44 -11.45
C ARG A 41 17.76 14.91 -11.87
N VAL A 42 17.52 14.71 -13.17
CA VAL A 42 16.30 14.03 -13.65
C VAL A 42 16.27 12.58 -13.17
N LYS A 43 17.39 11.84 -13.31
CA LYS A 43 17.51 10.46 -12.84
C LYS A 43 17.36 10.35 -11.32
N ALA A 44 18.02 11.22 -10.54
CA ALA A 44 17.87 11.25 -9.09
C ALA A 44 16.41 11.46 -8.66
N TYR A 45 15.67 12.31 -9.39
CA TYR A 45 14.23 12.47 -9.17
C TYR A 45 13.44 11.19 -9.47
N GLN A 46 13.74 10.54 -10.60
CA GLN A 46 13.12 9.27 -10.98
C GLN A 46 13.36 8.15 -9.98
N TYR A 47 14.58 8.05 -9.44
CA TYR A 47 14.94 7.06 -8.41
C TYR A 47 14.13 7.26 -7.13
N GLY A 48 14.00 8.50 -6.66
CA GLY A 48 13.17 8.82 -5.50
C GLY A 48 11.68 8.48 -5.66
N LYS A 49 11.18 8.34 -6.90
CA LYS A 49 9.79 8.01 -7.22
C LYS A 49 9.58 6.57 -7.71
N THR A 50 10.66 5.87 -8.06
CA THR A 50 10.62 4.53 -8.65
C THR A 50 11.68 3.66 -7.97
N PRO A 51 11.38 3.11 -6.78
CA PRO A 51 12.33 2.30 -6.02
C PRO A 51 12.93 1.16 -6.85
N GLY A 52 14.25 1.03 -6.82
CA GLY A 52 15.02 -0.01 -7.51
C GLY A 52 15.35 0.29 -8.96
N LEU A 53 14.84 1.40 -9.53
CA LEU A 53 15.14 1.78 -10.91
C LEU A 53 16.65 1.92 -11.14
N LYS A 54 17.38 2.54 -10.20
CA LYS A 54 18.82 2.75 -10.34
C LYS A 54 19.56 1.41 -10.47
N ARG A 55 19.26 0.46 -9.59
CA ARG A 55 19.83 -0.89 -9.62
C ARG A 55 19.43 -1.63 -10.90
N ALA A 56 18.20 -1.47 -11.37
CA ALA A 56 17.73 -2.08 -12.60
C ALA A 56 18.51 -1.57 -13.83
N GLU A 57 18.82 -0.27 -13.90
CA GLU A 57 19.67 0.31 -14.95
C GLU A 57 21.10 -0.22 -14.89
N GLU A 58 21.71 -0.22 -13.69
CA GLU A 58 23.08 -0.73 -13.47
C GLU A 58 23.23 -2.21 -13.89
N LEU A 59 22.16 -2.99 -13.75
CA LEU A 59 22.10 -4.41 -14.13
C LEU A 59 21.60 -4.65 -15.57
N GLY A 60 21.29 -3.61 -16.35
CA GLY A 60 20.80 -3.74 -17.73
C GLY A 60 19.40 -4.39 -17.83
N LEU A 61 18.59 -4.26 -16.78
CA LEU A 61 17.22 -4.78 -16.73
C LEU A 61 16.19 -3.81 -17.32
N THR A 62 16.57 -2.55 -17.55
CA THR A 62 15.77 -1.60 -18.32
C THR A 62 16.01 -1.75 -19.82
N ARG A 63 15.11 -1.17 -20.61
CA ARG A 63 15.23 -1.11 -22.07
C ARG A 63 15.15 0.34 -22.50
N SER A 64 16.23 0.83 -23.09
CA SER A 64 16.29 2.18 -23.65
C SER A 64 15.70 2.19 -25.06
N PHE A 65 15.00 3.28 -25.37
CA PHE A 65 14.40 3.53 -26.67
C PHE A 65 14.78 4.92 -27.17
N HIS A 66 14.73 5.10 -28.49
CA HIS A 66 14.89 6.40 -29.13
C HIS A 66 13.66 6.71 -29.99
N ILE A 67 12.48 6.44 -29.42
CA ILE A 67 11.21 6.69 -30.10
C ILE A 67 10.85 8.15 -29.88
N LYS A 68 10.69 8.88 -30.97
CA LYS A 68 10.23 10.27 -30.99
C LYS A 68 9.13 10.40 -32.03
N VAL A 69 7.94 10.82 -31.60
CA VAL A 69 6.77 10.96 -32.46
C VAL A 69 6.15 12.35 -32.29
N PRO A 70 5.79 13.03 -33.40
CA PRO A 70 5.04 14.27 -33.30
C PRO A 70 3.65 14.00 -32.74
N VAL A 71 3.16 14.88 -31.87
CA VAL A 71 1.78 14.85 -31.40
C VAL A 71 0.94 15.66 -32.41
N PRO A 72 -0.01 15.04 -33.12
CA PRO A 72 -0.77 15.71 -34.17
C PRO A 72 -1.43 17.00 -33.71
N GLU A 73 -1.50 17.99 -34.60
CA GLU A 73 -2.18 19.28 -34.36
C GLU A 73 -1.60 20.12 -33.21
N THR A 74 -0.40 19.77 -32.75
CA THR A 74 0.32 20.51 -31.71
C THR A 74 1.77 20.77 -32.12
N ASP A 75 2.47 21.56 -31.32
CA ASP A 75 3.91 21.79 -31.44
C ASP A 75 4.72 20.82 -30.56
N LEU A 76 4.11 19.71 -30.10
CA LEU A 76 4.74 18.76 -29.18
C LEU A 76 5.34 17.55 -29.89
N PHE A 77 6.45 17.07 -29.34
CA PHE A 77 7.00 15.74 -29.58
C PHE A 77 6.93 14.90 -28.30
N LEU A 78 6.38 13.71 -28.43
CA LEU A 78 6.48 12.66 -27.42
C LEU A 78 7.75 11.86 -27.67
N SER A 79 8.60 11.72 -26.66
CA SER A 79 9.73 10.79 -26.67
C SER A 79 9.54 9.72 -25.61
N LEU A 80 9.53 8.45 -25.99
CA LEU A 80 9.61 7.32 -25.06
C LEU A 80 11.05 6.82 -25.08
N TYR A 81 11.73 6.85 -23.93
CA TYR A 81 13.16 6.61 -23.87
C TYR A 81 13.59 5.47 -22.96
N GLU A 82 12.75 5.02 -22.03
CA GLU A 82 13.10 3.88 -21.18
C GLU A 82 11.84 3.13 -20.73
N VAL A 83 11.94 1.80 -20.67
CA VAL A 83 10.94 0.94 -20.05
C VAL A 83 11.60 0.01 -19.07
N TRP A 84 11.01 -0.14 -17.88
CA TRP A 84 11.41 -1.14 -16.90
C TRP A 84 10.22 -2.06 -16.61
N TYR A 85 10.37 -3.35 -16.92
CA TYR A 85 9.39 -4.38 -16.62
C TYR A 85 9.78 -5.12 -15.35
N ASN A 86 8.93 -5.09 -14.32
CA ASN A 86 9.17 -5.81 -13.07
C ASN A 86 7.90 -6.56 -12.58
N GLN A 87 8.01 -7.22 -11.42
CA GLN A 87 6.92 -8.05 -10.85
C GLN A 87 5.69 -7.27 -10.36
N GLU A 88 5.83 -5.97 -10.09
CA GLU A 88 4.74 -5.14 -9.54
C GLU A 88 4.13 -4.22 -10.59
N HIS A 89 4.97 -3.69 -11.49
CA HIS A 89 4.62 -2.67 -12.48
C HIS A 89 5.50 -2.79 -13.73
N VAL A 90 4.99 -2.22 -14.83
CA VAL A 90 5.82 -1.86 -15.99
C VAL A 90 5.86 -0.34 -16.08
N TYR A 91 7.05 0.22 -15.94
CA TYR A 91 7.28 1.67 -15.96
C TYR A 91 7.72 2.11 -17.35
N PHE A 92 7.08 3.17 -17.85
CA PHE A 92 7.39 3.83 -19.12
C PHE A 92 7.86 5.24 -18.81
N PHE A 93 9.14 5.52 -19.07
CA PHE A 93 9.72 6.83 -18.91
C PHE A 93 9.73 7.55 -20.25
N TYR A 94 9.10 8.72 -20.25
CA TYR A 94 8.88 9.52 -21.44
C TYR A 94 9.12 11.00 -21.16
N SER A 95 9.23 11.78 -22.23
CA SER A 95 9.30 13.22 -22.16
C SER A 95 8.53 13.87 -23.28
N PHE A 96 8.03 15.07 -23.00
CA PHE A 96 7.54 15.97 -24.03
C PHE A 96 8.55 17.07 -24.31
N GLU A 97 8.63 17.55 -25.54
CA GLU A 97 9.39 18.73 -25.95
C GLU A 97 8.61 19.51 -27.01
N ARG A 98 8.80 20.84 -27.04
CA ARG A 98 8.16 21.70 -28.04
C ARG A 98 9.06 21.89 -29.26
N THR A 99 8.50 22.02 -30.46
CA THR A 99 9.24 22.47 -31.65
C THR A 99 9.71 23.90 -31.51
N GLU A 100 8.88 24.75 -30.90
CA GLU A 100 9.15 26.16 -30.71
C GLU A 100 9.00 26.56 -29.23
N GLY A 101 9.99 27.26 -28.72
CA GLY A 101 10.03 27.70 -27.33
C GLY A 101 10.33 26.57 -26.33
N SER A 102 9.91 26.78 -25.09
CA SER A 102 10.05 25.80 -24.01
C SER A 102 8.78 25.77 -23.18
N PHE A 103 8.58 24.71 -22.41
CA PHE A 103 7.55 24.73 -21.37
C PHE A 103 7.82 25.89 -20.41
N GLY A 104 6.76 26.57 -19.98
CA GLY A 104 6.87 27.65 -19.02
C GLY A 104 7.62 27.20 -17.77
N LYS A 105 8.35 28.14 -17.16
CA LYS A 105 9.08 27.92 -15.89
C LYS A 105 8.15 27.46 -14.76
N HIS A 106 6.85 27.70 -14.87
CA HIS A 106 5.85 27.19 -13.94
C HIS A 106 4.69 26.62 -14.72
N LEU A 107 4.83 25.37 -15.19
CA LEU A 107 3.71 24.61 -15.73
C LEU A 107 2.67 24.42 -14.62
N LYS A 108 1.44 24.90 -14.83
CA LYS A 108 0.31 24.59 -13.94
C LYS A 108 -0.19 23.16 -14.20
N ASP A 109 -0.93 22.59 -13.26
CA ASP A 109 -1.41 21.19 -13.29
C ASP A 109 -2.17 20.83 -14.58
N ARG A 110 -2.86 21.80 -15.20
CA ARG A 110 -3.60 21.62 -16.47
C ARG A 110 -2.78 21.89 -17.73
N GLU A 111 -1.59 22.44 -17.60
CA GLU A 111 -0.70 22.82 -18.70
C GLU A 111 0.35 21.74 -19.00
N ALA A 112 0.56 20.80 -18.09
CA ALA A 112 1.45 19.67 -18.29
C ALA A 112 0.81 18.64 -19.25
N PRO A 113 1.48 18.27 -20.35
CA PRO A 113 1.01 17.20 -21.23
C PRO A 113 1.07 15.85 -20.51
N VAL A 114 0.03 15.04 -20.67
CA VAL A 114 -0.15 13.73 -20.02
C VAL A 114 -0.29 12.64 -21.07
N LEU A 115 0.53 11.60 -20.98
CA LEU A 115 0.44 10.42 -21.83
C LEU A 115 -0.58 9.40 -21.27
N SER A 116 -1.43 8.84 -22.12
CA SER A 116 -2.31 7.72 -21.80
C SER A 116 -2.31 6.69 -22.93
N PHE A 117 -2.37 5.40 -22.58
CA PHE A 117 -2.37 4.29 -23.55
C PHE A 117 -2.94 3.01 -22.92
N GLN A 118 -3.26 2.06 -23.80
CA GLN A 118 -3.48 0.66 -23.45
C GLN A 118 -2.29 -0.18 -23.92
N ALA A 119 -1.65 -0.92 -23.02
CA ALA A 119 -0.54 -1.80 -23.34
C ALA A 119 -1.03 -3.23 -23.55
N THR A 120 -0.55 -3.87 -24.63
CA THR A 120 -0.95 -5.20 -25.07
C THR A 120 0.28 -6.01 -25.50
N LEU A 121 0.15 -7.34 -25.57
CA LEU A 121 1.17 -8.22 -26.14
C LEU A 121 0.78 -8.62 -27.59
N PRO A 122 1.71 -8.71 -28.56
CA PRO A 122 1.39 -9.13 -29.92
C PRO A 122 0.78 -10.54 -29.99
N GLY A 123 -0.18 -10.73 -30.89
CA GLY A 123 -0.87 -12.02 -31.04
C GLY A 123 -1.92 -12.29 -29.95
N ASN A 124 -2.21 -11.30 -29.11
CA ASN A 124 -3.06 -11.46 -27.94
C ASN A 124 -4.43 -10.79 -28.17
N THR A 125 -5.39 -11.56 -28.69
CA THR A 125 -6.82 -11.23 -28.55
C THR A 125 -7.51 -12.08 -27.48
N GLU A 126 -6.82 -13.05 -26.83
CA GLU A 126 -7.46 -14.00 -25.90
C GLU A 126 -6.69 -14.40 -24.62
N ASN A 127 -5.39 -14.07 -24.47
CA ASN A 127 -4.53 -14.66 -23.42
C ASN A 127 -4.05 -13.70 -22.31
N ALA A 128 -4.04 -12.38 -22.50
CA ALA A 128 -3.81 -11.42 -21.41
C ALA A 128 -4.64 -10.15 -21.67
N PRO A 129 -5.38 -9.64 -20.66
CA PRO A 129 -6.16 -8.42 -20.82
C PRO A 129 -5.24 -7.21 -21.04
N ASP A 130 -5.73 -6.28 -21.84
CA ASP A 130 -5.11 -4.97 -22.05
C ASP A 130 -4.91 -4.27 -20.70
N GLN A 131 -3.78 -3.57 -20.56
CA GLN A 131 -3.43 -2.86 -19.34
C GLN A 131 -3.51 -1.35 -19.57
N GLU A 132 -4.34 -0.67 -18.79
CA GLU A 132 -4.46 0.79 -18.86
C GLU A 132 -3.32 1.47 -18.11
N SER A 133 -2.77 2.53 -18.71
CA SER A 133 -1.74 3.36 -18.07
C SER A 133 -2.29 4.16 -16.90
N TYR A 134 -1.53 4.23 -15.80
CA TYR A 134 -1.80 5.08 -14.64
C TYR A 134 -0.51 5.73 -14.12
N SER A 135 -0.64 6.70 -13.23
CA SER A 135 0.46 7.58 -12.81
C SER A 135 1.27 7.05 -11.60
N LEU A 136 0.69 6.15 -10.79
CA LEU A 136 1.24 5.49 -9.59
C LEU A 136 2.12 6.40 -8.73
N ASN A 137 1.71 6.99 -7.61
CA ASN A 137 2.59 7.80 -6.73
C ASN A 137 3.35 9.01 -7.35
N TRP A 138 3.22 9.21 -8.66
CA TRP A 138 3.80 10.29 -9.45
C TRP A 138 2.69 10.88 -10.31
N PRO A 139 1.87 11.81 -9.78
CA PRO A 139 0.67 12.27 -10.46
C PRO A 139 0.99 12.93 -11.81
N PRO A 140 0.02 13.00 -12.75
CA PRO A 140 0.27 13.46 -14.11
C PRO A 140 0.68 14.93 -14.27
N TRP A 141 0.64 15.73 -13.21
CA TRP A 141 1.11 17.11 -13.19
C TRP A 141 2.50 17.25 -12.55
N GLU A 142 3.06 16.15 -12.04
CA GLU A 142 4.36 16.12 -11.40
C GLU A 142 5.42 15.64 -12.41
N GLY A 143 6.64 16.21 -12.38
CA GLY A 143 7.69 15.80 -13.32
C GLY A 143 8.99 16.58 -13.19
N ALA A 144 9.96 16.28 -14.07
CA ALA A 144 11.25 16.98 -14.10
C ALA A 144 11.44 17.72 -15.43
N GLN A 145 11.80 19.01 -15.38
CA GLN A 145 12.16 19.78 -16.57
C GLN A 145 13.68 19.85 -16.74
N HIS A 146 14.17 19.53 -17.93
CA HIS A 146 15.60 19.59 -18.28
C HIS A 146 15.75 19.88 -19.77
N GLN A 147 16.56 20.89 -20.13
CA GLN A 147 16.85 21.26 -21.53
C GLN A 147 15.59 21.44 -22.41
N GLY A 148 14.55 22.10 -21.89
CA GLY A 148 13.30 22.31 -22.61
C GLY A 148 12.38 21.09 -22.69
N LYS A 149 12.80 19.94 -22.17
CA LYS A 149 11.99 18.72 -22.08
C LYS A 149 11.31 18.62 -20.73
N TYR A 150 10.10 18.06 -20.73
CA TYR A 150 9.35 17.71 -19.53
C TYR A 150 9.29 16.18 -19.40
N HIS A 151 9.99 15.64 -18.41
CA HIS A 151 10.15 14.21 -18.15
C HIS A 151 9.12 13.71 -17.15
N GLN A 152 8.50 12.59 -17.48
CA GLN A 152 7.48 11.91 -16.68
C GLN A 152 7.61 10.39 -16.78
N ARG A 153 6.73 9.71 -16.03
CA ARG A 153 6.59 8.26 -16.01
C ARG A 153 5.11 7.88 -16.01
N SER A 154 4.77 6.85 -16.77
CA SER A 154 3.50 6.13 -16.64
C SER A 154 3.79 4.70 -16.19
N ALA A 155 2.85 4.08 -15.51
CA ALA A 155 2.91 2.69 -15.08
C ALA A 155 1.71 1.92 -15.66
N ILE A 156 1.88 0.61 -15.83
CA ILE A 156 0.79 -0.35 -15.99
C ILE A 156 0.99 -1.48 -14.99
N SER A 157 -0.05 -2.25 -14.73
CA SER A 157 0.09 -3.53 -14.04
C SER A 157 0.82 -4.52 -14.97
N PRO A 158 1.61 -5.45 -14.42
CA PRO A 158 2.32 -6.44 -15.21
C PRO A 158 1.31 -7.38 -15.90
N PHE A 159 1.73 -7.97 -17.03
CA PHE A 159 0.88 -8.91 -17.74
C PHE A 159 0.75 -10.20 -16.96
N LEU A 160 -0.49 -10.68 -16.82
CA LEU A 160 -0.81 -11.97 -16.23
C LEU A 160 -1.09 -13.00 -17.33
N GLU A 161 -0.76 -14.24 -17.04
CA GLU A 161 -1.18 -15.41 -17.81
C GLU A 161 -2.71 -15.55 -17.81
N LYS A 162 -3.24 -16.40 -18.70
CA LYS A 162 -4.69 -16.58 -18.91
C LYS A 162 -5.46 -16.93 -17.64
N ASP A 163 -4.85 -17.66 -16.71
CA ASP A 163 -5.47 -18.05 -15.45
C ASP A 163 -5.52 -16.92 -14.40
N ARG A 164 -4.87 -15.77 -14.70
CA ARG A 164 -4.69 -14.61 -13.82
C ARG A 164 -4.00 -14.93 -12.50
N LYS A 165 -3.26 -16.04 -12.44
CA LYS A 165 -2.52 -16.47 -11.24
C LYS A 165 -1.02 -16.25 -11.38
N ALA A 166 -0.49 -16.35 -12.60
CA ALA A 166 0.93 -16.20 -12.87
C ALA A 166 1.22 -14.95 -13.71
N LEU A 167 2.42 -14.40 -13.54
CA LEU A 167 2.96 -13.34 -14.38
C LEU A 167 3.48 -13.92 -15.69
N VAL A 168 3.31 -13.18 -16.79
CA VAL A 168 3.99 -13.48 -18.06
C VAL A 168 5.47 -13.24 -17.88
N SER A 169 6.24 -14.31 -17.75
CA SER A 169 7.67 -14.24 -17.41
C SER A 169 8.57 -13.86 -18.60
N ARG A 170 8.08 -13.95 -19.84
CA ARG A 170 8.87 -13.66 -21.05
C ARG A 170 8.12 -12.75 -22.00
N ILE A 171 8.70 -11.60 -22.31
CA ILE A 171 8.07 -10.59 -23.16
C ILE A 171 9.03 -10.20 -24.27
N LYS A 172 8.63 -10.50 -25.51
CA LYS A 172 9.38 -10.10 -26.71
C LYS A 172 9.08 -8.66 -27.11
N GLU A 173 7.81 -8.28 -27.10
CA GLU A 173 7.35 -6.97 -27.54
C GLU A 173 6.13 -6.53 -26.72
N ILE A 174 6.01 -5.23 -26.47
CA ILE A 174 4.80 -4.57 -25.95
C ILE A 174 4.27 -3.63 -27.03
N VAL A 175 2.96 -3.64 -27.26
CA VAL A 175 2.28 -2.75 -28.20
C VAL A 175 1.41 -1.76 -27.41
N LEU A 176 1.72 -0.47 -27.55
CA LEU A 176 0.93 0.62 -26.99
C LEU A 176 -0.14 1.05 -27.98
N ARG A 177 -1.39 0.75 -27.66
CA ARG A 177 -2.59 1.09 -28.42
C ARG A 177 -3.32 2.27 -27.80
N GLN A 178 -4.19 2.89 -28.59
CA GLN A 178 -4.99 4.04 -28.16
C GLN A 178 -4.13 5.12 -27.50
N VAL A 179 -2.91 5.31 -28.02
CA VAL A 179 -1.97 6.26 -27.46
C VAL A 179 -2.56 7.65 -27.65
N SER A 180 -2.63 8.41 -26.57
CA SER A 180 -3.16 9.77 -26.58
C SER A 180 -2.39 10.67 -25.65
N VAL A 181 -2.31 11.93 -26.02
CA VAL A 181 -1.69 12.99 -25.22
C VAL A 181 -2.78 13.97 -24.85
N ARG A 182 -3.07 14.10 -23.57
CA ARG A 182 -3.95 15.16 -23.07
C ARG A 182 -3.12 16.40 -22.80
N TRP A 183 -3.48 17.52 -23.41
CA TRP A 183 -2.82 18.80 -23.20
C TRP A 183 -3.85 19.93 -23.18
N GLY A 184 -3.91 20.67 -22.06
CA GLY A 184 -5.05 21.52 -21.77
C GLY A 184 -6.34 20.71 -21.64
N GLU A 185 -7.39 21.17 -22.32
CA GLU A 185 -8.72 20.53 -22.35
C GLU A 185 -8.90 19.59 -23.57
N HIS A 186 -7.85 19.36 -24.36
CA HIS A 186 -7.90 18.54 -25.57
C HIS A 186 -7.10 17.25 -25.40
N THR A 187 -7.51 16.23 -26.15
CA THR A 187 -6.84 14.93 -26.23
C THR A 187 -6.46 14.66 -27.68
N TYR A 188 -5.17 14.46 -27.91
CA TYR A 188 -4.60 14.28 -29.25
C TYR A 188 -4.20 12.81 -29.43
N PRO A 189 -4.77 12.09 -30.42
CA PRO A 189 -4.39 10.72 -30.70
C PRO A 189 -2.98 10.65 -31.30
N VAL A 190 -2.20 9.66 -30.89
CA VAL A 190 -0.86 9.37 -31.39
C VAL A 190 -0.87 7.96 -32.00
N PRO A 191 -0.11 7.69 -33.08
CA PRO A 191 -0.03 6.36 -33.67
C PRO A 191 0.40 5.27 -32.67
N GLU A 192 -0.01 4.03 -32.93
CA GLU A 192 0.42 2.85 -32.18
C GLU A 192 1.95 2.79 -32.08
N LEU A 193 2.47 2.48 -30.89
CA LEU A 193 3.91 2.31 -30.66
C LEU A 193 4.23 0.86 -30.35
N ARG A 194 5.30 0.33 -30.94
CA ARG A 194 5.77 -1.05 -30.73
C ARG A 194 7.14 -1.05 -30.10
N LEU A 195 7.27 -1.80 -29.01
CA LEU A 195 8.42 -1.76 -28.11
C LEU A 195 9.04 -3.16 -28.04
N PRO A 196 10.15 -3.42 -28.74
CA PRO A 196 10.88 -4.69 -28.61
C PRO A 196 11.54 -4.79 -27.23
N MET A 197 10.90 -5.51 -26.31
CA MET A 197 11.31 -5.61 -24.91
C MET A 197 12.40 -6.66 -24.68
N ASN A 198 12.24 -7.87 -25.21
CA ASN A 198 13.13 -9.02 -24.95
C ASN A 198 13.51 -9.16 -23.45
N VAL A 199 12.50 -9.32 -22.60
CA VAL A 199 12.62 -9.50 -21.15
C VAL A 199 12.38 -10.97 -20.80
N ASP A 200 13.20 -11.54 -19.91
CA ASP A 200 12.97 -12.81 -19.24
C ASP A 200 13.10 -12.63 -17.72
N MET A 201 11.97 -12.61 -17.02
CA MET A 201 11.91 -12.45 -15.57
C MET A 201 12.53 -13.62 -14.82
N ASN A 202 12.66 -14.80 -15.44
CA ASN A 202 13.29 -15.95 -14.80
C ASN A 202 14.80 -15.77 -14.65
N SER A 203 15.38 -14.74 -15.28
CA SER A 203 16.78 -14.35 -15.13
C SER A 203 17.04 -13.42 -13.96
N GLU A 204 16.00 -13.06 -13.18
CA GLU A 204 16.14 -12.19 -12.02
C GLU A 204 17.13 -12.77 -10.99
N GLN A 205 18.12 -11.96 -10.61
CA GLN A 205 19.08 -12.31 -9.58
C GLN A 205 18.49 -11.99 -8.21
N ILE A 206 18.31 -13.03 -7.38
CA ILE A 206 17.79 -12.92 -6.02
C ILE A 206 18.88 -13.30 -5.04
N VAL A 207 19.31 -12.35 -4.21
CA VAL A 207 20.24 -12.61 -3.11
C VAL A 207 19.46 -13.05 -1.88
N LYS A 208 19.69 -14.28 -1.41
CA LYS A 208 19.01 -14.86 -0.26
C LYS A 208 19.85 -14.68 1.01
N VAL A 209 19.31 -13.95 1.98
CA VAL A 209 19.95 -13.67 3.27
C VAL A 209 19.23 -14.46 4.35
N SER A 210 19.92 -15.41 4.97
CA SER A 210 19.38 -16.15 6.11
C SER A 210 19.42 -15.27 7.37
N LEU A 211 18.27 -15.09 8.02
CA LEU A 211 18.16 -14.22 9.20
C LEU A 211 18.32 -15.01 10.48
N ASN A 212 17.66 -16.18 10.57
CA ASN A 212 17.64 -17.09 11.71
C ASN A 212 17.54 -16.41 13.09
N HIS A 213 16.79 -15.31 13.17
CA HIS A 213 16.66 -14.52 14.39
C HIS A 213 15.28 -14.73 15.02
N SER A 214 15.15 -14.56 16.34
CA SER A 214 13.86 -14.64 17.01
C SER A 214 13.69 -13.53 18.04
N HIS A 215 12.47 -13.00 18.14
CA HIS A 215 12.08 -12.12 19.24
C HIS A 215 10.91 -12.72 20.01
N SER A 216 10.98 -12.59 21.34
CA SER A 216 9.83 -12.80 22.21
C SER A 216 9.01 -11.52 22.27
N ILE A 217 7.71 -11.62 22.01
CA ILE A 217 6.76 -10.51 21.94
C ILE A 217 5.57 -10.86 22.82
N LEU A 218 5.52 -10.35 24.05
CA LEU A 218 4.43 -10.58 24.99
C LEU A 218 4.02 -12.07 25.03
N GLU A 219 4.95 -12.94 25.43
CA GLU A 219 4.79 -14.41 25.47
C GLU A 219 4.71 -15.14 24.12
N ARG A 220 4.56 -14.41 23.01
CA ARG A 220 4.63 -14.97 21.65
C ARG A 220 6.06 -14.96 21.14
N ARG A 221 6.32 -15.67 20.04
CA ARG A 221 7.64 -15.64 19.38
C ARG A 221 7.47 -15.40 17.89
N ILE A 222 8.18 -14.41 17.37
CA ILE A 222 8.39 -14.25 15.93
C ILE A 222 9.79 -14.74 15.57
N HIS A 223 9.87 -15.53 14.51
CA HIS A 223 11.12 -16.03 13.95
C HIS A 223 11.31 -15.48 12.55
N TYR A 224 12.37 -14.72 12.33
CA TYR A 224 12.77 -14.25 11.01
C TYR A 224 13.56 -15.36 10.33
N GLU A 225 13.04 -15.87 9.22
CA GLU A 225 13.64 -17.01 8.52
C GLU A 225 14.64 -16.52 7.47
N ARG A 226 14.17 -15.68 6.54
CA ARG A 226 14.93 -15.30 5.33
C ARG A 226 14.50 -13.94 4.79
N LEU A 227 15.44 -13.22 4.19
CA LEU A 227 15.20 -12.04 3.36
C LEU A 227 15.71 -12.32 1.94
N ASP A 228 14.84 -12.20 0.96
CA ASP A 228 15.18 -12.30 -0.46
C ASP A 228 15.26 -10.90 -1.04
N LEU A 229 16.45 -10.53 -1.54
CA LEU A 229 16.74 -9.25 -2.17
C LEU A 229 16.73 -9.41 -3.70
N GLY A 230 15.56 -9.20 -4.31
CA GLY A 230 15.41 -9.18 -5.76
C GLY A 230 15.72 -7.82 -6.36
N THR A 231 15.63 -7.74 -7.68
CA THR A 231 15.73 -6.49 -8.44
C THR A 231 14.35 -5.92 -8.75
N SER A 232 13.34 -6.78 -8.79
CA SER A 232 11.93 -6.42 -8.98
C SER A 232 11.19 -6.22 -7.66
N MET A 233 11.46 -7.08 -6.68
CA MET A 233 10.74 -7.12 -5.40
C MET A 233 11.64 -7.74 -4.34
N ASN A 234 11.51 -7.27 -3.10
CA ASN A 234 12.10 -7.94 -1.94
C ASN A 234 11.03 -8.73 -1.18
N HIS A 235 11.42 -9.84 -0.56
CA HIS A 235 10.52 -10.64 0.27
C HIS A 235 11.14 -10.94 1.64
N LEU A 236 10.43 -10.60 2.71
CA LEU A 236 10.78 -10.97 4.07
C LEU A 236 9.91 -12.15 4.52
N TYR A 237 10.54 -13.24 4.94
CA TYR A 237 9.88 -14.45 5.42
C TYR A 237 10.06 -14.60 6.93
N PHE A 238 8.97 -14.89 7.62
CA PHE A 238 8.97 -15.10 9.05
C PHE A 238 7.90 -16.12 9.46
N ARG A 239 8.06 -16.65 10.67
CA ARG A 239 7.12 -17.56 11.31
C ARG A 239 6.66 -16.96 12.63
N PHE A 240 5.36 -16.99 12.87
CA PHE A 240 4.77 -16.54 14.12
C PHE A 240 4.29 -17.74 14.94
N LEU A 241 4.76 -17.82 16.18
CA LEU A 241 4.37 -18.83 17.15
C LEU A 241 3.47 -18.16 18.19
N THR A 242 2.19 -18.52 18.17
CA THR A 242 1.16 -18.03 19.09
C THR A 242 1.31 -18.69 20.47
N VAL A 243 0.66 -18.10 21.49
CA VAL A 243 0.64 -18.66 22.87
C VAL A 243 -0.32 -19.85 22.98
N GLY A 244 -1.27 -19.97 22.05
CA GLY A 244 -2.19 -21.11 21.97
C GLY A 244 -2.97 -21.11 20.66
N ASP A 245 -3.88 -22.08 20.53
CA ASP A 245 -4.60 -22.34 19.28
C ASP A 245 -5.67 -21.30 18.96
N SER A 246 -6.11 -20.50 19.94
CA SER A 246 -7.18 -19.49 19.75
C SER A 246 -6.75 -18.28 18.94
N GLU A 247 -5.45 -18.05 18.79
CA GLU A 247 -4.91 -16.91 18.06
C GLU A 247 -4.59 -17.28 16.62
N THR A 248 -4.87 -16.37 15.70
CA THR A 248 -4.52 -16.50 14.29
C THR A 248 -3.80 -15.23 13.84
N LEU A 249 -2.63 -15.38 13.23
CA LEU A 249 -1.93 -14.27 12.63
C LEU A 249 -2.75 -13.74 11.46
N LEU A 250 -3.04 -12.44 11.46
CA LEU A 250 -3.70 -11.77 10.34
C LEU A 250 -2.68 -11.03 9.46
N GLY A 251 -1.62 -10.51 10.07
CA GLY A 251 -0.59 -9.81 9.31
C GLY A 251 0.45 -9.14 10.18
N VAL A 252 1.44 -8.53 9.53
CA VAL A 252 2.49 -7.74 10.18
C VAL A 252 2.80 -6.49 9.36
N SER A 253 3.37 -5.48 10.01
CA SER A 253 3.93 -4.34 9.30
C SER A 253 5.22 -3.84 9.95
N GLY A 254 6.04 -3.19 9.15
CA GLY A 254 7.27 -2.58 9.63
C GLY A 254 8.05 -1.93 8.50
N ARG A 255 9.35 -1.77 8.73
CA ARG A 255 10.27 -1.16 7.77
C ARG A 255 11.63 -1.83 7.74
N VAL A 256 12.32 -1.70 6.63
CA VAL A 256 13.70 -2.12 6.41
C VAL A 256 14.53 -0.88 6.09
N LEU A 257 15.67 -0.75 6.74
CA LEU A 257 16.65 0.31 6.55
C LEU A 257 17.94 -0.28 6.01
N THR A 258 18.51 0.31 4.96
CA THR A 258 19.86 -0.03 4.49
C THR A 258 20.91 0.83 5.19
N ASP A 259 22.16 0.37 5.16
CA ASP A 259 23.35 1.16 5.49
C ASP A 259 23.53 2.39 4.58
N GLY A 260 23.06 2.31 3.33
CA GLY A 260 22.99 3.44 2.38
C GLY A 260 21.91 4.49 2.70
N GLY A 261 21.12 4.29 3.76
CA GLY A 261 20.08 5.24 4.19
C GLY A 261 18.73 5.09 3.47
N GLU A 262 18.55 4.04 2.66
CA GLU A 262 17.26 3.75 2.04
C GLU A 262 16.29 3.14 3.06
N GLU A 263 15.03 3.60 3.06
CA GLU A 263 13.95 3.01 3.85
C GLU A 263 12.90 2.38 2.93
N ARG A 264 12.41 1.18 3.30
CA ARG A 264 11.27 0.53 2.68
C ARG A 264 10.29 0.08 3.74
N ARG A 265 9.00 0.33 3.54
CA ARG A 265 7.96 -0.24 4.38
C ARG A 265 7.51 -1.57 3.81
N PHE A 266 7.21 -2.52 4.69
CA PHE A 266 6.63 -3.79 4.32
C PHE A 266 5.32 -4.01 5.06
N TYR A 267 4.43 -4.75 4.40
CA TYR A 267 3.20 -5.22 4.97
C TYR A 267 2.99 -6.67 4.48
N GLY A 268 2.73 -7.57 5.42
CA GLY A 268 2.41 -8.96 5.11
C GLY A 268 1.03 -9.28 5.64
N GLU A 269 0.19 -9.89 4.81
CA GLU A 269 -1.12 -10.40 5.22
C GLU A 269 -1.15 -11.91 5.14
N TYR A 270 -1.79 -12.54 6.13
CA TYR A 270 -2.05 -13.96 6.10
C TYR A 270 -2.96 -14.29 4.91
N GLY A 271 -2.47 -15.11 3.98
CA GLY A 271 -3.13 -15.45 2.73
C GLY A 271 -3.06 -16.94 2.43
N PRO A 272 -3.75 -17.46 1.40
CA PRO A 272 -3.80 -18.90 1.10
C PRO A 272 -2.44 -19.56 0.80
N GLU A 273 -1.39 -18.77 0.53
CA GLU A 273 0.00 -19.25 0.37
C GLU A 273 0.74 -19.48 1.68
N THR A 274 0.17 -19.08 2.82
CA THR A 274 0.71 -19.43 4.14
C THR A 274 0.34 -20.87 4.45
N ASP A 275 1.33 -21.74 4.55
CA ASP A 275 1.14 -23.06 5.12
C ASP A 275 0.57 -22.91 6.55
N GLY A 276 -0.31 -23.83 6.97
CA GLY A 276 -0.98 -23.78 8.27
C GLY A 276 -0.07 -23.81 9.51
N GLY A 277 1.25 -23.63 9.34
CA GLY A 277 2.27 -23.52 10.38
C GLY A 277 2.65 -22.09 10.78
N GLY A 278 1.84 -21.08 10.42
CA GLY A 278 2.05 -19.69 10.84
C GLY A 278 3.21 -18.99 10.16
N ARG A 279 3.63 -19.45 8.97
CA ARG A 279 4.57 -18.71 8.13
C ARG A 279 3.84 -17.59 7.41
N LEU A 280 4.54 -16.48 7.19
CA LEU A 280 4.06 -15.35 6.44
C LEU A 280 5.22 -14.74 5.65
N SER A 281 4.91 -14.20 4.48
CA SER A 281 5.81 -13.37 3.70
C SER A 281 5.29 -11.94 3.63
N ALA A 282 6.19 -10.97 3.60
CA ALA A 282 5.89 -9.58 3.33
C ALA A 282 6.74 -9.12 2.14
N ALA A 283 6.07 -8.65 1.09
CA ALA A 283 6.73 -8.06 -0.08
C ALA A 283 6.96 -6.56 0.16
N PHE A 284 8.05 -6.03 -0.39
CA PHE A 284 8.31 -4.59 -0.39
C PHE A 284 9.24 -4.17 -1.55
N PRO A 285 9.19 -2.90 -1.97
CA PRO A 285 9.92 -2.46 -3.16
C PRO A 285 11.44 -2.67 -3.06
N PRO A 286 12.12 -2.89 -4.19
CA PRO A 286 13.57 -3.07 -4.27
C PRO A 286 14.36 -1.84 -3.80
N PHE A 287 15.63 -2.06 -3.48
CA PHE A 287 16.60 -0.99 -3.18
C PHE A 287 17.29 -0.49 -4.45
N ASP A 288 17.63 0.80 -4.47
CA ASP A 288 18.35 1.44 -5.58
C ASP A 288 19.82 1.02 -5.64
N SER A 289 20.34 0.42 -4.57
CA SER A 289 21.67 -0.12 -4.48
C SER A 289 21.66 -1.48 -3.77
N HIS A 290 22.67 -2.32 -4.03
CA HIS A 290 22.87 -3.54 -3.26
C HIS A 290 23.42 -3.16 -1.87
N PRO A 291 22.65 -3.36 -0.78
CA PRO A 291 23.09 -2.94 0.55
C PRO A 291 24.16 -3.90 1.09
N ALA A 292 25.12 -3.42 1.89
CA ALA A 292 26.04 -4.31 2.61
C ALA A 292 25.44 -4.80 3.95
N GLY A 293 24.44 -4.09 4.47
CA GLY A 293 23.70 -4.48 5.66
C GLY A 293 22.29 -3.91 5.69
N VAL A 294 21.38 -4.63 6.33
CA VAL A 294 19.99 -4.21 6.49
C VAL A 294 19.55 -4.31 7.94
N SER A 295 18.73 -3.35 8.37
CA SER A 295 18.02 -3.39 9.65
C SER A 295 16.53 -3.55 9.40
N ILE A 296 15.96 -4.65 9.87
CA ILE A 296 14.53 -4.92 9.83
C ILE A 296 13.94 -4.46 11.16
N ILE A 297 12.91 -3.61 11.11
CA ILE A 297 12.18 -3.11 12.27
C ILE A 297 10.72 -3.55 12.11
N LEU A 298 10.31 -4.52 12.92
CA LEU A 298 8.90 -4.90 13.03
C LEU A 298 8.20 -3.91 13.95
N GLU A 299 7.09 -3.33 13.48
CA GLU A 299 6.36 -2.27 14.19
C GLU A 299 5.03 -2.78 14.71
N THR A 300 4.31 -3.59 13.92
CA THR A 300 3.03 -4.17 14.35
C THR A 300 2.85 -5.64 13.96
N VAL A 301 2.12 -6.37 14.80
CA VAL A 301 1.60 -7.72 14.54
C VAL A 301 0.10 -7.70 14.78
N ARG A 302 -0.69 -8.10 13.79
CA ARG A 302 -2.14 -8.18 13.86
C ARG A 302 -2.57 -9.63 14.07
N LEU A 303 -3.42 -9.84 15.07
CA LEU A 303 -3.90 -11.16 15.48
C LEU A 303 -5.42 -11.12 15.58
N MET A 304 -6.06 -12.22 15.21
CA MET A 304 -7.44 -12.52 15.59
C MET A 304 -7.40 -13.45 16.80
N ASP A 305 -8.17 -13.13 17.84
CA ASP A 305 -8.28 -13.99 19.02
C ASP A 305 -9.72 -14.51 19.16
N ARG A 306 -9.88 -15.81 18.93
CA ARG A 306 -11.19 -16.48 18.93
C ARG A 306 -11.85 -16.56 20.30
N ASN A 307 -11.07 -16.41 21.38
CA ASN A 307 -11.61 -16.44 22.74
C ASN A 307 -12.15 -15.08 23.19
N ASN A 308 -11.77 -14.01 22.50
CA ASN A 308 -12.17 -12.67 22.85
C ASN A 308 -13.47 -12.26 22.15
N ARG A 309 -14.40 -11.74 22.94
CA ARG A 309 -15.72 -11.29 22.50
C ARG A 309 -16.15 -10.03 23.23
N LEU A 310 -16.91 -9.20 22.52
CA LEU A 310 -17.63 -8.06 23.07
C LEU A 310 -19.13 -8.37 23.06
N GLN A 311 -19.82 -8.13 24.17
CA GLN A 311 -21.26 -8.36 24.28
C GLN A 311 -21.96 -7.10 24.79
N PHE A 312 -23.09 -6.77 24.18
CA PHE A 312 -23.94 -5.66 24.60
C PHE A 312 -25.38 -5.88 24.11
N GLN A 313 -26.32 -5.18 24.73
CA GLN A 313 -27.73 -5.30 24.42
C GLN A 313 -28.27 -4.05 23.72
N LEU A 314 -29.14 -4.24 22.74
CA LEU A 314 -29.89 -3.19 22.08
C LEU A 314 -31.39 -3.33 22.41
N ASN A 315 -32.02 -2.21 22.75
CA ASN A 315 -33.46 -2.17 23.05
C ASN A 315 -34.26 -1.99 21.75
N ALA A 316 -35.02 -3.00 21.34
CA ALA A 316 -35.83 -2.94 20.12
C ALA A 316 -37.04 -1.99 20.25
N ARG A 317 -37.49 -1.72 21.48
CA ARG A 317 -38.61 -0.79 21.72
C ARG A 317 -38.27 0.65 21.33
N GLU A 318 -37.01 1.07 21.54
CA GLU A 318 -36.54 2.41 21.11
C GLU A 318 -36.72 2.61 19.59
N PHE A 319 -36.45 1.58 18.78
CA PHE A 319 -36.68 1.62 17.33
C PHE A 319 -38.17 1.60 16.97
N LYS A 320 -38.97 0.77 17.63
CA LYS A 320 -40.42 0.68 17.38
C LYS A 320 -41.12 2.01 17.69
N ASP A 321 -40.70 2.68 18.75
CA ASP A 321 -41.19 4.02 19.10
C ASP A 321 -40.75 5.07 18.08
N TYR A 322 -39.56 4.92 17.49
CA TYR A 322 -39.05 5.80 16.45
C TYR A 322 -39.84 5.68 15.14
N ILE A 323 -39.95 4.48 14.56
CA ILE A 323 -40.64 4.24 13.28
C ILE A 323 -42.13 4.63 13.35
N ARG A 324 -42.75 4.60 14.54
CA ARG A 324 -44.13 5.05 14.74
C ARG A 324 -44.30 6.58 14.70
N LYS A 325 -43.24 7.35 14.93
CA LYS A 325 -43.31 8.79 15.19
C LYS A 325 -42.75 9.66 14.04
N GLN A 326 -41.94 9.13 13.13
CA GLN A 326 -41.29 9.90 12.08
C GLN A 326 -41.17 9.11 10.76
N ASP A 327 -41.26 9.82 9.63
CA ASP A 327 -41.12 9.27 8.26
C ASP A 327 -39.67 9.18 7.76
N ASP A 328 -38.70 9.75 8.50
CA ASP A 328 -37.30 9.96 8.05
C ASP A 328 -36.28 9.05 8.77
N THR A 329 -34.99 9.44 8.77
CA THR A 329 -33.84 8.77 9.42
C THR A 329 -33.47 9.43 10.76
N TYR A 330 -33.02 8.67 11.75
CA TYR A 330 -32.63 9.21 13.06
C TYR A 330 -31.28 8.69 13.50
N ASP A 331 -30.42 9.59 13.99
CA ASP A 331 -29.11 9.27 14.52
C ASP A 331 -29.07 9.62 16.02
N GLN A 332 -28.78 8.63 16.84
CA GLN A 332 -28.60 8.80 18.27
C GLN A 332 -27.14 8.56 18.62
N GLU A 333 -26.45 9.64 19.01
CA GLU A 333 -25.15 9.54 19.67
C GLU A 333 -25.33 9.03 21.11
N LYS A 334 -24.74 7.89 21.45
CA LYS A 334 -24.79 7.30 22.80
C LYS A 334 -23.47 7.44 23.54
N HIS A 335 -22.35 7.27 22.83
CA HIS A 335 -21.00 7.18 23.39
C HIS A 335 -20.91 6.36 24.70
N SER A 336 -21.67 5.27 24.80
CA SER A 336 -21.75 4.47 26.02
C SER A 336 -20.63 3.45 26.06
N LYS A 337 -19.91 3.39 27.18
CA LYS A 337 -18.78 2.47 27.35
C LYS A 337 -19.30 1.03 27.43
N LEU A 338 -18.86 0.19 26.50
CA LEU A 338 -19.19 -1.23 26.47
C LEU A 338 -18.17 -2.06 27.23
N ALA A 339 -16.88 -1.78 27.02
CA ALA A 339 -15.81 -2.54 27.66
C ALA A 339 -14.51 -1.74 27.78
N ALA A 340 -13.60 -2.25 28.61
CA ALA A 340 -12.19 -1.88 28.60
C ALA A 340 -11.36 -3.16 28.53
N LEU A 341 -10.74 -3.41 27.38
CA LEU A 341 -9.97 -4.61 27.09
C LEU A 341 -8.57 -4.17 26.64
N GLU A 342 -7.53 -4.79 27.19
CA GLU A 342 -6.14 -4.44 26.88
C GLU A 342 -5.88 -2.92 27.07
N ASN A 343 -5.26 -2.26 26.10
CA ASN A 343 -5.08 -0.80 26.07
C ASN A 343 -6.17 -0.07 25.27
N THR A 344 -7.39 -0.58 25.26
CA THR A 344 -8.50 -0.02 24.48
C THR A 344 -9.78 0.10 25.30
N HIS A 345 -10.43 1.25 25.19
CA HIS A 345 -11.81 1.47 25.59
C HIS A 345 -12.72 1.29 24.38
N VAL A 346 -13.81 0.55 24.55
CA VAL A 346 -14.76 0.27 23.48
C VAL A 346 -16.08 0.91 23.83
N TYR A 347 -16.62 1.70 22.90
CA TYR A 347 -17.87 2.43 23.11
C TYR A 347 -18.87 2.13 21.99
N LEU A 348 -20.15 2.07 22.34
CA LEU A 348 -21.24 2.23 21.39
C LEU A 348 -21.34 3.73 21.08
N LYS A 349 -20.79 4.13 19.94
CA LYS A 349 -20.74 5.53 19.51
C LYS A 349 -22.14 6.04 19.20
N GLY A 350 -22.89 5.31 18.39
CA GLY A 350 -24.23 5.73 18.02
C GLY A 350 -25.07 4.64 17.36
N LEU A 351 -26.36 4.94 17.24
CA LEU A 351 -27.38 4.12 16.61
C LEU A 351 -28.06 4.96 15.54
N TYR A 352 -27.99 4.49 14.30
CA TYR A 352 -28.70 5.08 13.18
C TYR A 352 -29.90 4.20 12.81
N TYR A 353 -31.07 4.79 12.73
CA TYR A 353 -32.34 4.12 12.52
C TYR A 353 -32.92 4.56 11.18
N ASP A 354 -33.32 3.59 10.36
CA ASP A 354 -34.06 3.83 9.13
C ASP A 354 -35.12 2.75 8.88
N GLN A 355 -35.86 2.86 7.78
CA GLN A 355 -36.93 1.90 7.44
C GLN A 355 -36.45 0.45 7.28
N ARG A 356 -35.14 0.25 7.08
CA ARG A 356 -34.53 -1.07 6.91
C ARG A 356 -34.20 -1.71 8.27
N GLY A 357 -34.09 -0.95 9.37
CA GLY A 357 -33.61 -1.44 10.67
C GLY A 357 -32.66 -0.50 11.44
N ILE A 358 -31.74 -1.09 12.23
CA ILE A 358 -30.80 -0.37 13.13
C ILE A 358 -29.36 -0.58 12.67
N HIS A 359 -28.63 0.49 12.41
CA HIS A 359 -27.17 0.47 12.25
C HIS A 359 -26.49 0.91 13.54
N PHE A 360 -25.76 0.02 14.20
CA PHE A 360 -24.94 0.40 15.35
C PHE A 360 -23.50 0.70 14.93
N THR A 361 -22.89 1.69 15.59
CA THR A 361 -21.48 2.05 15.38
C THR A 361 -20.70 1.88 16.67
N ILE A 362 -19.64 1.10 16.64
CA ILE A 362 -18.69 0.94 17.74
C ILE A 362 -17.43 1.73 17.43
N VAL A 363 -16.84 2.35 18.45
CA VAL A 363 -15.53 3.02 18.37
C VAL A 363 -14.55 2.41 19.36
N TYR A 364 -13.32 2.22 18.89
CA TYR A 364 -12.17 1.77 19.69
C TYR A 364 -11.25 2.94 20.00
N GLU A 365 -11.16 3.30 21.27
CA GLU A 365 -10.30 4.38 21.74
C GLU A 365 -9.12 3.83 22.52
N GLU A 366 -7.92 4.15 22.04
CA GLU A 366 -6.69 3.75 22.72
C GLU A 366 -6.53 4.52 24.04
N LYS A 367 -6.07 3.83 25.09
CA LYS A 367 -5.65 4.49 26.32
C LYS A 367 -4.51 5.47 25.99
N LYS A 368 -4.48 6.62 26.66
CA LYS A 368 -3.42 7.61 26.42
C LYS A 368 -2.07 7.08 26.92
N TRP A 369 -1.04 7.18 26.08
CA TRP A 369 0.39 6.94 26.39
C TRP A 369 0.79 5.50 26.80
N PRO A 370 0.40 4.45 26.08
CA PRO A 370 0.90 3.12 26.37
C PRO A 370 2.40 3.04 26.05
N LYS A 371 3.20 2.50 26.98
CA LYS A 371 4.61 2.20 26.71
C LYS A 371 4.69 0.98 25.80
N LYS A 372 5.51 1.04 24.75
CA LYS A 372 5.78 -0.12 23.88
C LYS A 372 6.60 -1.19 24.63
N PRO A 373 6.39 -2.49 24.35
CA PRO A 373 5.33 -3.01 23.51
C PRO A 373 3.97 -3.03 24.22
N PHE A 374 2.87 -2.86 23.48
CA PHE A 374 1.52 -2.93 24.03
C PHE A 374 0.53 -3.58 23.06
N ILE A 375 -0.61 -4.04 23.58
CA ILE A 375 -1.72 -4.60 22.79
C ILE A 375 -2.87 -3.60 22.77
N ARG A 376 -3.44 -3.36 21.58
CA ARG A 376 -4.70 -2.64 21.40
C ARG A 376 -5.68 -3.46 20.57
N LEU A 377 -6.97 -3.21 20.72
CA LEU A 377 -7.98 -3.69 19.78
C LEU A 377 -8.03 -2.79 18.55
N LEU A 378 -8.30 -3.39 17.39
CA LEU A 378 -8.53 -2.69 16.13
C LEU A 378 -9.97 -2.86 15.67
N ALA A 379 -10.52 -1.81 15.07
CA ALA A 379 -11.66 -1.98 14.18
C ALA A 379 -11.21 -2.78 12.95
N HIS A 380 -12.00 -3.77 12.57
CA HIS A 380 -11.84 -4.49 11.31
C HIS A 380 -13.22 -4.62 10.67
N THR A 381 -13.27 -4.77 9.34
CA THR A 381 -14.52 -5.03 8.64
C THR A 381 -15.11 -6.34 9.16
N PRO A 382 -16.34 -6.34 9.70
CA PRO A 382 -16.98 -7.57 10.16
C PRO A 382 -17.33 -8.44 8.95
N ASN A 383 -17.53 -9.73 9.20
CA ASN A 383 -17.92 -10.66 8.14
C ASN A 383 -19.38 -10.46 7.68
N SER A 384 -19.70 -10.99 6.49
CA SER A 384 -21.10 -11.14 6.08
C SER A 384 -21.70 -12.37 6.75
N PRO A 385 -22.95 -12.35 7.23
CA PRO A 385 -23.62 -13.59 7.65
C PRO A 385 -23.79 -14.57 6.49
N SER A 386 -23.96 -14.07 5.26
CA SER A 386 -24.01 -14.89 4.04
C SER A 386 -22.66 -15.51 3.65
N GLN A 387 -21.55 -14.96 4.15
CA GLN A 387 -20.20 -15.55 4.04
C GLN A 387 -19.86 -16.39 5.30
N ALA A 388 -20.57 -16.17 6.40
CA ALA A 388 -20.47 -16.90 7.64
C ALA A 388 -21.30 -18.19 7.59
N SER A 389 -21.10 -19.03 6.56
CA SER A 389 -21.47 -20.44 6.67
C SER A 389 -20.53 -21.08 7.70
N ASN A 390 -20.78 -20.86 8.99
CA ASN A 390 -20.08 -21.40 10.16
C ASN A 390 -18.55 -21.29 10.18
N ASP A 391 -17.93 -20.41 9.38
CA ASP A 391 -16.47 -20.26 9.43
C ASP A 391 -16.07 -19.36 10.62
N GLU A 392 -15.87 -20.00 11.77
CA GLU A 392 -15.33 -19.40 13.01
C GLU A 392 -13.93 -18.78 12.83
N ARG A 393 -13.34 -18.87 11.63
CA ARG A 393 -12.03 -18.27 11.31
C ARG A 393 -12.13 -16.84 10.79
N LEU A 394 -13.33 -16.29 10.64
CA LEU A 394 -13.50 -14.91 10.15
C LEU A 394 -13.33 -13.88 11.28
N PRO A 395 -12.58 -12.78 11.06
CA PRO A 395 -12.41 -11.74 12.06
C PRO A 395 -13.70 -10.98 12.32
N MET A 396 -13.88 -10.51 13.56
CA MET A 396 -15.02 -9.67 13.95
C MET A 396 -16.38 -10.32 13.61
N LEU A 397 -16.53 -11.61 13.94
CA LEU A 397 -17.78 -12.35 13.74
C LEU A 397 -18.88 -11.74 14.60
N VAL A 398 -19.92 -11.20 13.96
CA VAL A 398 -21.05 -10.64 14.71
C VAL A 398 -22.27 -11.54 14.67
N THR A 399 -22.83 -11.80 15.84
CA THR A 399 -24.09 -12.54 16.03
C THR A 399 -25.05 -11.71 16.88
N ALA A 400 -26.35 -11.95 16.65
CA ALA A 400 -27.41 -11.34 17.42
C ALA A 400 -28.42 -12.42 17.76
N VAL A 401 -28.91 -12.41 18.99
CA VAL A 401 -29.94 -13.32 19.48
C VAL A 401 -30.98 -12.49 20.22
N ASN A 402 -32.27 -12.76 19.99
CA ASN A 402 -33.34 -12.09 20.72
C ASN A 402 -33.71 -12.85 22.00
N GLU A 403 -34.67 -12.31 22.77
CA GLU A 403 -35.14 -12.92 24.02
C GLU A 403 -35.69 -14.34 23.86
N ARG A 404 -36.05 -14.75 22.64
CA ARG A 404 -36.57 -16.09 22.31
C ARG A 404 -35.48 -17.07 21.85
N GLY A 405 -34.22 -16.63 21.77
CA GLY A 405 -33.13 -17.45 21.24
C GLY A 405 -33.06 -17.48 19.71
N GLU A 406 -33.83 -16.64 19.02
CA GLU A 406 -33.84 -16.60 17.56
C GLU A 406 -32.64 -15.80 17.03
N PRO A 407 -31.95 -16.29 15.99
CA PRO A 407 -30.80 -15.60 15.43
C PRO A 407 -31.22 -14.40 14.56
N GLY A 408 -30.49 -13.30 14.71
CA GLY A 408 -30.68 -12.09 13.93
C GLY A 408 -30.17 -12.18 12.50
N ARG A 409 -30.74 -11.33 11.64
CA ARG A 409 -30.25 -11.11 10.27
C ARG A 409 -29.57 -9.75 10.17
N PHE A 410 -28.49 -9.70 9.39
CA PHE A 410 -27.72 -8.47 9.21
C PHE A 410 -27.66 -8.04 7.75
N GLY A 411 -27.54 -6.73 7.56
CA GLY A 411 -27.48 -6.08 6.25
C GLY A 411 -26.11 -5.49 5.95
N GLN A 412 -26.08 -4.18 5.67
CA GLN A 412 -24.86 -3.44 5.38
C GLN A 412 -23.86 -3.46 6.54
N ARG A 413 -22.58 -3.39 6.19
CA ARG A 413 -21.47 -3.36 7.16
C ARG A 413 -20.36 -2.46 6.67
N GLY A 414 -19.57 -1.95 7.60
CA GLY A 414 -18.43 -1.10 7.28
C GLY A 414 -17.43 -1.02 8.41
N SER A 415 -16.20 -0.68 8.04
CA SER A 415 -15.20 -0.21 8.99
C SER A 415 -14.50 1.02 8.42
N GLY A 416 -14.04 1.91 9.31
CA GLY A 416 -13.39 3.15 8.94
C GLY A 416 -12.59 3.69 10.11
N GLY A 417 -11.27 3.78 9.93
CA GLY A 417 -10.35 4.23 10.98
C GLY A 417 -10.49 3.40 12.27
N ARG A 418 -11.05 4.02 13.31
CA ARG A 418 -11.26 3.41 14.63
C ARG A 418 -12.69 2.91 14.87
N THR A 419 -13.52 2.94 13.84
CA THR A 419 -14.93 2.58 13.94
C THR A 419 -15.24 1.35 13.11
N PHE A 420 -16.20 0.58 13.59
CA PHE A 420 -16.91 -0.39 12.74
C PHE A 420 -18.39 -0.27 13.03
N GLY A 421 -19.19 -0.65 12.03
CA GLY A 421 -20.63 -0.63 12.14
C GLY A 421 -21.27 -1.80 11.41
N MET A 422 -22.45 -2.17 11.90
CA MET A 422 -23.24 -3.22 11.28
C MET A 422 -24.73 -2.93 11.41
N PHE A 423 -25.44 -3.33 10.36
CA PHE A 423 -26.87 -3.16 10.23
C PHE A 423 -27.64 -4.39 10.68
N VAL A 424 -28.61 -4.23 11.58
CA VAL A 424 -29.55 -5.25 12.03
C VAL A 424 -30.88 -5.06 11.30
N ASP A 425 -31.39 -6.14 10.69
CA ASP A 425 -32.59 -6.10 9.86
C ASP A 425 -33.88 -5.85 10.66
N ARG A 426 -34.78 -5.03 10.09
CA ARG A 426 -36.07 -4.69 10.69
C ARG A 426 -36.93 -5.90 11.03
N THR A 427 -36.97 -6.93 10.19
CA THR A 427 -37.80 -8.13 10.44
C THR A 427 -37.45 -8.76 11.78
N PHE A 428 -36.15 -8.81 12.10
CA PHE A 428 -35.67 -9.31 13.37
C PHE A 428 -35.98 -8.35 14.53
N ILE A 429 -35.82 -7.04 14.31
CA ILE A 429 -36.10 -6.03 15.35
C ILE A 429 -37.61 -6.02 15.70
N ASP A 430 -38.47 -6.10 14.69
CA ASP A 430 -39.93 -6.09 14.84
C ASP A 430 -40.40 -7.30 15.67
N SER A 431 -39.71 -8.44 15.56
CA SER A 431 -40.01 -9.65 16.31
C SER A 431 -39.37 -9.71 17.71
N SER A 432 -38.56 -8.72 18.10
CA SER A 432 -37.75 -8.73 19.33
C SER A 432 -38.18 -7.67 20.35
N GLU A 433 -37.94 -7.92 21.64
CA GLU A 433 -37.99 -6.90 22.70
C GLU A 433 -36.61 -6.31 22.97
N HIS A 434 -35.61 -7.18 23.03
CA HIS A 434 -34.20 -6.82 23.12
C HIS A 434 -33.38 -7.75 22.24
N MET A 435 -32.19 -7.29 21.86
CA MET A 435 -31.27 -8.05 21.03
C MET A 435 -29.92 -8.07 21.73
N ASP A 436 -29.42 -9.27 22.00
CA ASP A 436 -28.09 -9.48 22.55
C ASP A 436 -27.10 -9.62 21.39
N ILE A 437 -26.24 -8.61 21.25
CA ILE A 437 -25.22 -8.55 20.21
C ILE A 437 -23.91 -9.10 20.77
N THR A 438 -23.32 -10.06 20.07
CA THR A 438 -21.98 -10.58 20.35
C THR A 438 -21.06 -10.34 19.16
N ILE A 439 -19.91 -9.72 19.39
CA ILE A 439 -18.82 -9.61 18.41
C ILE A 439 -17.69 -10.50 18.90
N GLY A 440 -17.52 -11.67 18.28
CA GLY A 440 -16.42 -12.60 18.54
C GLY A 440 -15.22 -12.33 17.63
N ASN A 441 -14.17 -13.12 17.81
CA ASN A 441 -12.96 -13.08 16.98
C ASN A 441 -12.35 -11.68 16.90
N LEU A 442 -12.23 -11.01 18.07
CA LEU A 442 -11.74 -9.64 18.12
C LEU A 442 -10.32 -9.54 17.55
N VAL A 443 -10.08 -8.49 16.77
CA VAL A 443 -8.77 -8.21 16.18
C VAL A 443 -7.94 -7.39 17.16
N LYS A 444 -6.75 -7.90 17.46
CA LYS A 444 -5.71 -7.26 18.27
C LYS A 444 -4.57 -6.81 17.38
N GLU A 445 -3.91 -5.74 17.79
CA GLU A 445 -2.63 -5.33 17.26
C GLU A 445 -1.64 -5.18 18.40
N ILE A 446 -0.53 -5.92 18.29
CA ILE A 446 0.63 -5.72 19.13
C ILE A 446 1.49 -4.66 18.47
N VAL A 447 1.71 -3.55 19.17
CA VAL A 447 2.52 -2.42 18.71
C VAL A 447 3.83 -2.42 19.47
N GLY A 448 4.95 -2.41 18.74
CA GLY A 448 6.30 -2.43 19.30
C GLY A 448 7.33 -1.87 18.33
N GLU A 449 8.60 -2.12 18.63
CA GLU A 449 9.74 -1.84 17.76
C GLU A 449 10.78 -2.93 18.00
N TRP A 450 10.75 -3.98 17.18
CA TRP A 450 11.69 -5.10 17.30
C TRP A 450 12.65 -5.07 16.12
N LYS A 451 13.94 -4.86 16.44
CA LYS A 451 14.98 -4.61 15.45
C LYS A 451 15.91 -5.82 15.31
N VAL A 452 16.07 -6.27 14.08
CA VAL A 452 17.08 -7.24 13.66
C VAL A 452 18.03 -6.56 12.68
N HIS A 453 19.33 -6.76 12.86
CA HIS A 453 20.33 -6.34 11.88
C HIS A 453 21.02 -7.57 11.29
N THR A 454 21.24 -7.58 9.99
CA THR A 454 22.00 -8.61 9.29
C THR A 454 22.93 -7.99 8.26
N ALA A 455 24.10 -8.59 8.10
CA ALA A 455 24.95 -8.35 6.95
C ALA A 455 24.29 -8.99 5.71
N VAL A 456 24.53 -8.38 4.56
CA VAL A 456 24.11 -8.90 3.25
C VAL A 456 25.38 -9.37 2.53
N PRO A 457 25.39 -10.60 1.96
CA PRO A 457 26.51 -11.05 1.15
C PRO A 457 26.80 -10.08 0.01
N GLY A 458 28.08 -9.96 -0.39
CA GLY A 458 28.46 -9.20 -1.57
C GLY A 458 27.75 -9.72 -2.84
N PRO A 459 27.60 -8.88 -3.87
CA PRO A 459 26.98 -9.25 -5.14
C PRO A 459 27.74 -10.38 -5.86
#